data_AF-A0A8B9Z1A9-F1
#
_entry.id   AF-A0A8B9Z1A9-F1
#
_cell.length_a   1.000
_cell.length_b   1.000
_cell.length_c   1.000
_cell.angle_alpha   90.00
_cell.angle_beta   90.00
_cell.angle_gamma   90.00
#
_symmetry.space_group_name_H-M   'P 1'
#
loop_
_entity.id
_entity.type
_entity.pdbx_description
1 polymer ?
#
loop_
_entity_poly.entity_id
_entity_poly.type
_entity_poly.pdbx_seq_one_letter_code
_entity_poly.pdbx_strand_id
1 'polypeptide(L)' 'MQKMNLSLNDAYDFVKRKKSNISPNFNFMGQLLDFERTLGLSSPCDNHTPSEQLYFSTPTNHNLFPLNTLEST' A
#
# COMPACT_ATOMS: atom_id res chain seq x y z
N MET A 1 -9.59 8.16 10.09
CA MET A 1 -8.43 8.93 9.62
C MET A 1 -8.67 10.43 9.74
N GLN A 2 -9.28 11.13 8.76
CA GLN A 2 -9.39 12.60 8.76
C GLN A 2 -10.00 13.25 10.03
N LYS A 3 -11.19 12.81 10.48
CA LYS A 3 -11.91 13.47 11.59
C LYS A 3 -11.25 13.30 12.96
N MET A 4 -10.45 12.26 13.14
CA MET A 4 -9.85 11.90 14.43
C MET A 4 -8.31 11.83 14.34
N ASN A 5 -7.72 12.26 13.22
CA ASN A 5 -6.29 12.16 12.91
C ASN A 5 -5.67 10.78 13.24
N LEU A 6 -6.43 9.71 13.02
CA LEU A 6 -5.98 8.34 13.27
C LEU A 6 -5.29 7.76 12.03
N SER A 7 -4.32 6.88 12.27
CA SER A 7 -3.77 6.04 11.20
C SER A 7 -4.86 5.14 10.58
N LEU A 8 -4.59 4.58 9.41
CA LEU A 8 -5.45 3.60 8.75
C LEU A 8 -5.65 2.38 9.65
N ASN A 9 -4.58 1.93 10.29
CA ASN A 9 -4.59 0.75 11.15
C ASN A 9 -5.48 0.96 12.38
N ASP A 10 -5.31 2.11 13.07
CA ASP A 10 -6.14 2.47 14.23
C ASP A 10 -7.61 2.68 13.83
N ALA A 11 -7.85 3.29 12.68
CA ALA A 11 -9.18 3.47 12.14
C ALA A 11 -9.84 2.12 11.80
N TYR A 12 -9.09 1.19 11.22
CA TYR A 12 -9.55 -0.16 10.91
C TYR A 12 -9.93 -0.92 12.18
N ASP A 13 -9.08 -0.91 13.20
CA ASP A 13 -9.36 -1.54 14.49
C ASP A 13 -10.59 -0.93 15.18
N PHE A 14 -10.74 0.39 15.10
CA PHE A 14 -11.93 1.07 15.63
C PHE A 14 -13.23 0.57 14.96
N VAL A 15 -13.23 0.42 13.62
CA VAL A 15 -14.41 -0.09 12.90
C VAL A 15 -14.60 -1.58 13.19
N LYS A 16 -13.52 -2.36 13.24
CA LYS A 16 -13.55 -3.81 13.51
C LYS A 16 -14.13 -4.13 14.89
N ARG A 17 -13.84 -3.32 15.91
CA ARG A 17 -14.45 -3.46 17.24
C ARG A 17 -15.97 -3.24 17.23
N LYS A 18 -16.49 -2.36 16.37
CA LYS A 18 -17.94 -2.11 16.24
C LYS A 18 -18.63 -3.08 15.29
N LYS A 19 -17.93 -3.53 14.26
CA LYS A 19 -18.41 -4.51 13.28
C LYS A 19 -17.27 -5.45 12.93
N SER A 20 -17.24 -6.62 13.57
CA SER A 20 -16.17 -7.60 13.44
C SER A 20 -16.11 -8.26 12.06
N ASN A 21 -17.22 -8.32 11.34
CA ASN A 21 -17.31 -8.84 9.98
C ASN A 21 -17.11 -7.74 8.92
N ILE A 22 -15.94 -7.11 8.95
CA ILE A 22 -15.49 -6.20 7.89
C ILE A 22 -14.24 -6.79 7.24
N SER A 23 -14.20 -6.74 5.91
CA SER A 23 -13.02 -7.08 5.14
C SER A 23 -13.04 -6.21 3.88
N PRO A 24 -12.34 -5.07 3.88
CA PRO A 24 -12.20 -4.27 2.67
C PRO A 24 -11.46 -5.09 1.61
N ASN A 25 -11.86 -4.97 0.35
CA ASN A 25 -11.10 -5.57 -0.74
C ASN A 25 -9.79 -4.80 -0.98
N PHE A 26 -8.86 -5.39 -1.75
CA PHE A 26 -7.56 -4.78 -2.03
C PHE A 26 -7.65 -3.40 -2.69
N ASN A 27 -8.61 -3.18 -3.59
CA ASN A 27 -8.80 -1.89 -4.25
C ASN A 27 -9.18 -0.78 -3.26
N PHE A 28 -10.10 -1.07 -2.34
CA PHE A 28 -10.47 -0.13 -1.29
C PHE A 28 -9.36 0.05 -0.26
N MET A 29 -8.63 -1.02 0.11
CA MET A 29 -7.50 -0.91 1.03
C MET A 29 -6.39 -0.01 0.45
N GLY A 30 -6.09 -0.14 -0.84
CA GLY A 30 -5.14 0.73 -1.54
C GLY A 30 -5.55 2.19 -1.51
N GLN A 31 -6.82 2.48 -1.83
CA GLN A 31 -7.35 3.86 -1.76
C GLN A 31 -7.28 4.45 -0.34
N LEU A 32 -7.50 3.63 0.69
CA LEU A 32 -7.40 4.08 2.08
C LEU A 32 -5.95 4.37 2.49
N LEU A 33 -4.98 3.60 2.01
CA LEU A 33 -3.55 3.85 2.21
C LEU A 33 -3.10 5.16 1.51
N ASP A 34 -3.52 5.36 0.26
CA ASP A 34 -3.24 6.61 -0.48
C ASP A 34 -3.84 7.83 0.22
N PHE A 35 -5.05 7.67 0.77
CA PHE A 35 -5.71 8.71 1.54
C PHE A 35 -4.96 9.04 2.83
N GLU A 36 -4.48 8.03 3.56
CA GLU A 36 -3.67 8.23 4.77
C GLU A 36 -2.40 9.03 4.48
N ARG A 37 -1.73 8.73 3.36
CA ARG A 37 -0.56 9.47 2.88
C ARG A 37 -0.90 10.92 2.52
N THR A 38 -2.02 11.14 1.84
CA THR A 38 -2.51 12.49 1.49
C THR A 38 -2.80 13.33 2.74
N LEU A 39 -3.17 12.70 3.86
CA LEU A 39 -3.37 13.36 5.15
C LEU A 39 -2.05 13.63 5.91
N GLY A 40 -0.90 13.16 5.42
CA GLY A 40 0.39 13.30 6.10
C GLY A 40 0.49 12.47 7.39
N LEU A 41 -0.34 11.45 7.54
CA LEU A 41 -0.38 10.59 8.73
C LEU A 41 0.58 9.38 8.60
N SER A 42 1.18 9.18 7.43
CA SER A 42 2.14 8.10 7.19
C SER A 42 3.47 8.37 7.88
N SER A 43 3.95 7.38 8.62
CA SER A 43 5.31 7.33 9.15
C SER A 43 6.34 7.53 8.02
N PRO A 44 7.47 8.23 8.24
CA PRO A 44 8.48 8.53 7.22
C PRO A 44 9.20 7.30 6.61
N CYS A 45 8.83 6.08 7.00
CA CYS A 45 9.39 4.83 6.49
C CYS A 45 8.57 4.16 5.38
N ASP A 46 7.40 4.69 4.99
CA ASP A 46 6.58 4.12 3.92
C ASP A 46 7.02 4.65 2.54
N ASN A 47 8.18 4.19 2.08
CA ASN A 47 8.77 4.53 0.80
C ASN A 47 8.18 3.72 -0.36
N HIS A 48 6.86 3.52 -0.43
CA HIS A 48 6.25 3.13 -1.70
C HIS A 48 6.12 4.36 -2.59
N THR A 49 7.25 4.73 -3.19
CA THR A 49 7.32 5.57 -4.37
C THR A 49 6.44 4.95 -5.47
N PRO A 50 5.74 5.75 -6.31
CA PRO A 50 5.04 5.21 -7.48
C PRO A 50 5.98 4.79 -8.62
N SER A 51 7.22 4.34 -8.33
CA SER A 51 8.17 3.95 -9.37
C SER A 51 9.38 3.13 -8.86
N GLU A 52 9.21 2.19 -7.93
CA GLU A 52 10.23 1.13 -7.81
C GLU A 52 10.08 0.17 -8.98
N GLN A 53 10.82 0.43 -10.06
CA GLN A 53 11.06 -0.55 -11.10
C GLN A 53 11.74 -1.74 -10.43
N LEU A 54 10.97 -2.79 -10.12
CA LEU A 54 11.50 -4.02 -9.56
C LEU A 54 12.34 -4.68 -10.66
N TYR A 55 13.60 -5.02 -10.38
CA TYR A 55 14.47 -5.70 -11.34
C TYR A 55 14.66 -7.16 -10.93
N PHE A 56 14.67 -8.07 -11.91
CA PHE A 56 15.13 -9.43 -11.70
C PHE A 56 16.64 -9.49 -11.99
N SER A 57 17.43 -9.98 -11.03
CA SER A 57 18.84 -10.33 -11.24
C SER A 57 18.97 -11.83 -11.45
N THR A 58 19.55 -12.25 -12.57
CA THR A 58 19.83 -13.66 -12.81
C THR A 58 21.11 -14.08 -12.08
N PRO A 59 21.19 -15.29 -11.49
CA PRO A 59 22.36 -15.73 -10.73
C PRO A 59 23.62 -15.95 -11.60
N THR A 60 23.46 -16.03 -12.92
CA THR A 60 24.56 -16.34 -13.86
C THR A 60 24.96 -15.18 -14.76
N ASN A 61 24.29 -14.02 -14.69
CA ASN A 61 24.71 -12.80 -15.38
C ASN A 61 24.18 -11.56 -14.64
N HIS A 62 25.04 -10.58 -14.41
CA HIS A 62 24.77 -9.35 -13.65
C HIS A 62 23.91 -8.33 -14.45
N ASN A 63 23.06 -8.82 -15.35
CA ASN A 63 22.15 -8.03 -16.13
C ASN A 63 20.88 -7.82 -15.30
N LEU A 64 20.49 -6.55 -15.16
CA LEU A 64 19.31 -6.11 -14.45
C LEU A 64 18.16 -6.00 -15.46
N PHE A 65 17.13 -6.85 -15.33
CA PHE A 65 15.95 -6.80 -16.20
C PHE A 65 14.78 -6.17 -15.46
N PRO A 66 14.16 -5.10 -15.97
CA PRO A 66 12.97 -4.52 -15.36
C PRO A 66 11.82 -5.54 -15.39
N LEU A 67 11.16 -5.73 -14.26
CA LEU A 67 9.95 -6.53 -14.12
C LEU A 67 8.77 -5.66 -14.55
N ASN A 68 8.54 -5.59 -15.85
CA ASN A 68 7.33 -5.01 -16.40
C ASN A 68 6.12 -5.87 -15.98
N THR A 69 5.28 -5.31 -15.11
CA THR A 69 4.00 -5.89 -14.70
C THR A 69 3.18 -6.23 -15.94
N LEU A 70 2.97 -7.53 -16.15
CA LEU A 70 2.06 -8.17 -17.08
C LEU A 70 1.10 -7.20 -17.80
N GLU A 71 1.44 -6.81 -19.04
CA GLU A 71 0.39 -6.45 -19.99
C GLU A 71 -0.44 -7.70 -20.21
N SER A 72 -1.63 -7.72 -19.61
CA SER A 72 -2.65 -8.70 -19.95
C SER A 72 -3.19 -8.36 -21.33
N THR A 73 -2.88 -9.20 -22.32
CA THR A 73 -3.68 -9.43 -23.52
C THR A 73 -3.54 -10.88 -23.91
#